data_AF-A0A954IV83-F1
#
_entry.id   AF-A0A954IV83-F1
#
_cell.length_a   1.000
_cell.length_b   1.000
_cell.length_c   1.000
_cell.angle_alpha   90.00
_cell.angle_beta   90.00
_cell.angle_gamma   90.00
#
_symmetry.space_group_name_H-M   'P 1'
#
loop_
_entity.id
_entity.type
_entity.pdbx_description
1 polymer ?
#
loop_
_entity_poly.entity_id
_entity_poly.type
_entity_poly.pdbx_seq_one_letter_code
_entity_poly.pdbx_strand_id
1 'polypeptide(L)' 'PAMGMMPAMHHTANNTPHVVNFGSLHTGGTHFLMADGAVRFVSENLHYDTYRALGERNDGNVIGEF' A
#
# COMPACT_ATOMS: atom_id res chain seq x y z
N PRO A 1 18.92 15.15 22.03
CA PRO A 1 17.53 14.81 22.41
C PRO A 1 16.94 13.75 21.46
N ALA A 2 16.71 12.54 21.97
CA ALA A 2 16.22 11.40 21.20
C ALA A 2 14.77 11.63 20.76
N MET A 3 14.54 11.78 19.45
CA MET A 3 13.20 11.52 18.90
C MET A 3 12.95 10.02 19.07
N GLY A 4 12.15 9.69 20.08
CA GLY A 4 11.68 8.32 20.30
C GLY A 4 11.04 7.80 19.02
N MET A 5 11.39 6.57 18.65
CA MET A 5 10.76 5.84 17.56
C MET A 5 9.26 5.79 17.84
N MET A 6 8.47 6.59 17.12
CA MET A 6 7.03 6.39 17.05
C MET A 6 6.83 4.97 16.52
N PRO A 7 6.04 4.11 17.19
CA PRO A 7 5.70 2.81 16.62
C PRO A 7 5.09 3.06 15.24
N ALA A 8 5.63 2.39 14.22
CA ALA A 8 5.06 2.45 12.87
C ALA A 8 3.57 2.11 12.99
N MET A 9 2.71 3.10 12.75
CA MET A 9 1.27 2.90 12.75
C MET A 9 0.93 2.13 11.48
N HIS A 10 1.15 0.83 11.57
CA HIS A 10 0.96 -0.10 10.50
C HIS A 10 -0.54 -0.36 10.41
N HIS A 11 -1.17 0.07 9.32
CA HIS A 11 -2.59 -0.17 9.15
C HIS A 11 -2.81 -1.69 9.14
N THR A 12 -3.69 -2.17 10.02
CA THR A 12 -4.06 -3.58 10.05
C THR A 12 -4.65 -3.96 8.70
N ALA A 13 -4.41 -5.20 8.25
CA ALA A 13 -4.91 -5.69 6.97
C ALA A 13 -6.40 -5.36 6.80
N ASN A 14 -6.80 -5.01 5.57
CA ASN A 14 -8.15 -4.56 5.21
C ASN A 14 -9.18 -5.70 5.32
N ASN A 15 -9.46 -6.15 6.55
CA ASN A 15 -10.42 -7.18 6.89
C ASN A 15 -11.73 -6.61 7.45
N THR A 16 -11.80 -5.28 7.60
CA THR A 16 -12.99 -4.54 8.03
C THR A 16 -13.16 -3.31 7.14
N PRO A 17 -14.40 -2.85 6.88
CA PRO A 17 -14.66 -1.64 6.10
C PRO A 17 -14.30 -0.40 6.93
N HIS A 18 -13.00 -0.14 7.07
CA HIS A 18 -12.48 1.07 7.67
C HIS A 18 -12.45 2.19 6.62
N VAL A 19 -12.85 3.40 6.99
CA VAL A 19 -13.08 4.51 6.05
C VAL A 19 -11.85 4.93 5.24
N VAL A 20 -10.66 4.52 5.70
CA VAL A 20 -9.37 4.82 5.05
C VAL A 20 -8.89 3.70 4.12
N ASN A 21 -9.66 2.61 3.99
CA ASN A 21 -9.36 1.50 3.10
C ASN A 21 -10.06 1.66 1.74
N PHE A 22 -9.41 1.18 0.68
CA PHE A 22 -10.10 0.92 -0.58
C PHE A 22 -11.07 -0.25 -0.39
N GLY A 23 -12.33 -0.07 -0.80
CA GLY A 23 -13.42 -1.01 -0.47
C GLY A 23 -14.22 -1.56 -1.67
N SER A 24 -13.87 -1.17 -2.89
CA SER A 24 -14.55 -1.65 -4.10
C SER A 24 -13.99 -3.01 -4.52
N LEU A 25 -14.89 -3.97 -4.72
CA LEU A 25 -14.53 -5.31 -5.21
C LEU A 25 -14.35 -5.28 -6.73
N HIS A 26 -13.13 -5.50 -7.19
CA HIS A 26 -12.77 -5.60 -8.60
C HIS A 26 -12.12 -6.95 -8.85
N THR A 27 -12.77 -7.82 -9.63
CA THR A 27 -12.22 -9.13 -9.98
C THR A 27 -10.88 -8.97 -10.70
N GLY A 28 -9.84 -9.61 -10.17
CA GLY A 28 -8.50 -9.63 -10.75
C GLY A 28 -7.57 -8.49 -10.31
N GLY A 29 -8.11 -7.36 -9.81
CA GLY A 29 -7.33 -6.19 -9.39
C GLY A 29 -7.93 -4.86 -9.83
N THR A 30 -7.19 -3.77 -9.61
CA THR A 30 -7.63 -2.41 -10.00
C THR A 30 -6.44 -1.51 -10.36
N HIS A 31 -6.72 -0.36 -10.98
CA HIS A 31 -5.69 0.62 -11.35
C HIS A 31 -5.48 1.64 -10.23
N PHE A 32 -4.23 1.91 -9.89
CA PHE A 32 -3.82 2.93 -8.93
C PHE A 32 -2.97 4.01 -9.59
N LEU A 33 -3.14 5.25 -9.14
CA LEU A 33 -2.28 6.37 -9.48
C LEU A 33 -1.06 6.36 -8.57
N MET A 34 0.12 6.38 -9.18
CA MET A 34 1.41 6.44 -8.50
C MET A 34 1.82 7.90 -8.25
N ALA A 35 2.74 8.12 -7.30
CA ALA A 35 3.21 9.47 -6.95
C ALA A 35 3.95 10.20 -8.07
N ASP A 36 4.46 9.47 -9.07
CA ASP A 36 5.09 9.99 -10.29
C ASP A 36 4.06 10.35 -11.39
N GLY A 37 2.77 10.14 -11.14
CA GLY A 37 1.67 10.40 -12.08
C GLY A 37 1.35 9.24 -13.02
N ALA A 38 2.09 8.13 -12.96
CA ALA A 38 1.77 6.94 -13.74
C ALA A 38 0.55 6.20 -13.16
N VAL A 39 -0.27 5.61 -14.03
CA VAL A 39 -1.34 4.70 -13.60
C VAL A 39 -0.89 3.27 -13.84
N ARG A 40 -0.93 2.43 -12.81
CA ARG A 40 -0.50 1.03 -12.87
C ARG A 40 -1.62 0.11 -12.39
N PHE A 41 -1.73 -1.04 -13.04
CA PHE A 41 -2.62 -2.10 -12.59
C PHE A 41 -2.00 -2.82 -11.40
N VAL A 42 -2.78 -3.07 -10.35
CA VAL A 42 -2.40 -3.84 -9.16
C VAL A 42 -3.29 -5.06 -9.09
N SER A 43 -2.69 -6.25 -9.18
CA SER A 43 -3.43 -7.51 -9.13
C SER A 43 -3.94 -7.82 -7.72
N GLU A 44 -5.11 -8.47 -7.64
CA GLU A 44 -5.61 -9.05 -6.38
C GLU A 44 -4.69 -10.14 -5.81
N ASN A 45 -3.82 -10.73 -6.63
CA ASN A 45 -2.87 -11.78 -6.25
C ASN A 45 -1.48 -11.23 -5.90
N LEU A 46 -1.30 -9.89 -5.86
CA LEU A 46 -0.03 -9.28 -5.50
C LEU A 46 0.38 -9.68 -4.08
N HIS A 47 1.68 -9.91 -3.87
CA HIS A 47 2.19 -10.21 -2.54
C HIS A 47 1.89 -9.05 -1.57
N TYR A 48 1.32 -9.37 -0.41
CA TYR A 48 0.84 -8.34 0.52
C TYR A 48 1.94 -7.37 0.95
N ASP A 49 3.16 -7.85 1.18
CA ASP A 49 4.28 -6.99 1.55
C ASP A 49 4.66 -5.99 0.45
N THR A 50 4.51 -6.37 -0.83
CA THR A 50 4.72 -5.46 -1.96
C THR A 50 3.60 -4.43 -2.02
N TYR A 51 2.34 -4.84 -1.90
CA TYR A 51 1.20 -3.93 -1.84
C TYR A 51 1.34 -2.90 -0.71
N ARG A 52 1.75 -3.35 0.47
CA ARG A 52 2.03 -2.48 1.60
C ARG A 52 3.13 -1.48 1.26
N ALA A 53 4.29 -1.96 0.82
CA ALA A 53 5.46 -1.11 0.58
C ALA A 53 5.15 -0.01 -0.47
N LEU A 54 4.29 -0.30 -1.45
CA LEU A 54 3.86 0.71 -2.44
C LEU A 54 3.17 1.93 -1.81
N GLY A 55 2.56 1.77 -0.63
CA GLY A 55 1.94 2.85 0.13
C GLY A 55 2.87 3.54 1.14
N GLU A 56 4.05 2.99 1.44
CA GLU A 56 4.96 3.50 2.47
C GLU A 56 6.02 4.44 1.87
N ARG A 57 5.71 5.74 1.81
CA ARG A 57 6.58 6.76 1.17
C ARG A 57 8.01 6.85 1.73
N ASN A 58 8.25 6.52 2.99
CA ASN A 58 9.53 6.75 3.68
C ASN A 58 10.04 5.48 4.38
N ASP A 59 9.86 4.33 3.75
CA ASP A 59 10.35 3.03 4.25
C ASP A 59 11.81 2.74 3.85
N GLY A 60 12.34 3.46 2.85
CA GLY A 60 13.68 3.28 2.32
C GLY A 60 13.84 2.09 1.36
N ASN A 61 12.73 1.43 0.99
CA ASN A 61 12.75 0.28 0.08
C ASN A 61 12.54 0.74 -1.37
N VAL A 62 13.32 0.17 -2.29
CA VAL A 62 13.09 0.33 -3.73
C VAL A 62 12.29 -0.87 -4.22
N ILE A 63 11.07 -0.62 -4.70
CA ILE A 63 10.18 -1.66 -5.23
C ILE A 63 10.39 -1.77 -6.73
N GLY A 64 10.58 -3.00 -7.21
CA GLY A 64 10.72 -3.33 -8.64
C GLY A 64 9.38 -3.37 -9.37
N GLU A 65 9.31 -4.14 -10.46
CA GLU A 65 8.03 -4.46 -11.11
C GLU A 65 7.14 -5.31 -10.19
N PHE A 66 5.83 -5.11 -10.27
CA PHE A 66 4.80 -5.72 -9.43
C PHE A 66 3.50 -5.94 -10.20
#